data_AF-A0A7S0WWR5-F1
#
_entry.id   AF-A0A7S0WWR5-F1
#
_cell.length_a   1.000
_cell.length_b   1.000
_cell.length_c   1.000
_cell.angle_alpha   90.00
_cell.angle_beta   90.00
_cell.angle_gamma   90.00
#
_symmetry.space_group_name_H-M   'P 1'
#
loop_
_entity.id
_entity.type
_entity.pdbx_description
1 polymer ?
#
loop_
_entity_poly.entity_id
_entity_poly.type
_entity_poly.pdbx_seq_one_letter_code
_entity_poly.pdbx_strand_id
1 'polypeptide(L)'
;MVPALGSRLAALGPHERELLPVFECLTSLAIAAGRHIDTYAPALFDAALRCVTTQLQLRADPSSGGGRHEYDREIHVCALDLVSGLAEGLGASLDPLVGPSQLMQVVVAACCDEAADVRQSGFALVGDLSRGCVSHVAPRAQDVVGAALACLAPELLTAQRAEGTGTIMKAANNACWAVGEMALKLPPGSTTAWAEPLAERLTVILTTGPSRLPRSLIDNAAITMGRLAASAPQQLAQHLPHFCMPWCQGLRNIRDDVEKETAFTGLCAVLRLNPAPAMPPAPAWAALASAIASWRSVANASLRAEMAAVMQAYKQSLTAQGTWQQALGALEGPLAQKLCSMCDL
;
A
#
# COMPACT_ATOMS: atom_id res chain seq x y z
N MET A 1 16.47 -9.55 28.44
CA MET A 1 15.65 -8.33 28.24
C MET A 1 14.19 -8.67 27.99
N VAL A 2 13.86 -9.51 27.00
CA VAL A 2 12.48 -9.93 26.69
C VAL A 2 11.74 -10.65 27.85
N PRO A 3 12.36 -11.54 28.65
CA PRO A 3 11.67 -12.20 29.77
C PRO A 3 11.16 -11.23 30.85
N ALA A 4 11.99 -10.23 31.21
CA ALA A 4 11.64 -9.22 32.23
C ALA A 4 10.55 -8.25 31.72
N LEU A 5 10.52 -8.00 30.40
CA LEU A 5 9.47 -7.20 29.76
C LEU A 5 8.15 -7.97 29.72
N GLY A 6 8.16 -9.27 29.39
CA GLY A 6 6.96 -10.11 29.35
C GLY A 6 6.25 -10.21 30.71
N SER A 7 7.00 -10.40 31.80
CA SER A 7 6.43 -10.42 33.16
C SER A 7 5.86 -9.06 33.60
N ARG A 8 6.48 -7.95 33.15
CA ARG A 8 6.00 -6.59 33.45
C ARG A 8 4.75 -6.25 32.63
N LEU A 9 4.68 -6.71 31.39
CA LEU A 9 3.51 -6.54 30.51
C LEU A 9 2.26 -7.25 31.05
N ALA A 10 2.44 -8.46 31.60
CA ALA A 10 1.34 -9.22 32.21
C ALA A 10 0.78 -8.57 33.48
N ALA A 11 1.56 -7.70 34.14
CA ALA A 11 1.15 -6.99 35.35
C ALA A 11 0.43 -5.65 35.07
N LEU A 12 0.59 -5.09 33.87
CA LEU A 12 -0.03 -3.81 33.49
C LEU A 12 -1.42 -4.04 32.89
N GLY A 13 -2.40 -3.28 33.38
CA GLY A 13 -3.77 -3.30 32.86
C GLY A 13 -3.91 -2.54 31.54
N PRO A 14 -5.01 -2.74 30.78
CA PRO A 14 -5.21 -2.15 29.44
C PRO A 14 -5.47 -0.63 29.43
N HIS A 15 -5.44 0.02 30.60
CA HIS A 15 -5.66 1.46 30.78
C HIS A 15 -4.40 2.18 31.27
N GLU A 16 -3.31 1.47 31.53
CA GLU A 16 -2.10 2.04 32.10
C GLU A 16 -1.27 2.77 31.04
N ARG A 17 -1.11 4.09 31.17
CA ARG A 17 -0.27 4.88 30.25
C ARG A 17 1.22 4.51 30.31
N GLU A 18 1.66 3.77 31.34
CA GLU A 18 2.98 3.14 31.39
C GLU A 18 3.21 2.15 30.23
N LEU A 19 2.15 1.67 29.59
CA LEU A 19 2.22 0.82 28.41
C LEU A 19 2.78 1.54 27.19
N LEU A 20 2.56 2.86 27.04
CA LEU A 20 2.93 3.60 25.83
C LEU A 20 4.41 3.43 25.44
N PRO A 21 5.40 3.80 26.29
CA PRO A 21 6.81 3.63 25.94
C PRO A 21 7.22 2.16 25.84
N VAL A 22 6.51 1.25 26.52
CA VAL A 22 6.80 -0.19 26.47
C VAL A 22 6.35 -0.76 25.12
N PHE A 23 5.15 -0.43 24.66
CA PHE A 23 4.62 -0.86 23.38
C PHE A 23 5.42 -0.28 22.23
N GLU A 24 5.78 1.01 22.23
CA GLU A 24 6.66 1.60 21.21
C GLU A 24 8.01 0.87 21.09
N CYS A 25 8.62 0.53 22.24
CA CYS A 25 9.86 -0.24 22.28
C CYS A 25 9.66 -1.67 21.74
N LEU A 26 8.57 -2.33 22.14
CA LEU A 26 8.25 -3.68 21.69
C LEU A 26 7.89 -3.74 20.21
N THR A 27 7.25 -2.72 19.64
CA THR A 27 6.99 -2.59 18.20
C THR A 27 8.30 -2.59 17.44
N SER A 28 9.22 -1.71 17.84
CA SER A 28 10.55 -1.60 17.22
C SER A 28 11.34 -2.91 17.35
N LEU A 29 11.25 -3.56 18.52
CA LEU A 29 11.90 -4.85 18.77
C LEU A 29 11.29 -5.97 17.93
N ALA A 30 9.96 -6.04 17.81
CA ALA A 30 9.28 -7.08 17.04
C ALA A 30 9.68 -7.02 15.57
N ILE A 31 9.72 -5.83 14.98
CA ILE A 31 10.16 -5.60 13.60
C ILE A 31 11.63 -6.01 13.44
N ALA A 32 12.52 -5.56 14.33
CA ALA A 32 13.95 -5.80 14.20
C ALA A 32 14.37 -7.25 14.49
N ALA A 33 13.74 -7.89 15.47
CA ALA A 33 14.06 -9.26 15.89
C ALA A 33 13.33 -10.31 15.04
N GLY A 34 12.19 -9.97 14.45
CA GLY A 34 11.34 -10.88 13.70
C GLY A 34 11.11 -12.19 14.45
N ARG A 35 11.34 -13.31 13.78
CA ARG A 35 11.10 -14.66 14.33
C ARG A 35 11.92 -15.04 15.56
N HIS A 36 12.93 -14.25 15.94
CA HIS A 36 13.68 -14.49 17.18
C HIS A 36 12.84 -14.28 18.45
N ILE A 37 11.66 -13.66 18.35
CA ILE A 37 10.73 -13.50 19.48
C ILE A 37 9.51 -14.43 19.41
N ASP A 38 9.50 -15.46 18.55
CA ASP A 38 8.36 -16.41 18.38
C ASP A 38 7.84 -16.94 19.74
N THR A 39 8.74 -17.28 20.68
CA THR A 39 8.36 -17.77 22.02
C THR A 39 7.58 -16.74 22.86
N TYR A 40 7.77 -15.45 22.61
CA TYR A 40 7.12 -14.36 23.34
C TYR A 40 5.93 -13.77 22.59
N ALA A 41 5.83 -14.02 21.28
CA ALA A 41 4.80 -13.47 20.41
C ALA A 41 3.36 -13.66 20.93
N PRO A 42 2.94 -14.84 21.47
CA PRO A 42 1.58 -15.00 21.98
C PRO A 42 1.26 -14.03 23.13
N ALA A 43 2.17 -13.86 24.08
CA ALA A 43 1.95 -12.97 25.22
C ALA A 43 1.90 -11.49 24.81
N LEU A 44 2.74 -11.09 23.86
CA LEU A 44 2.77 -9.73 23.31
C LEU A 44 1.49 -9.44 22.52
N PHE A 45 1.10 -10.37 21.65
CA PHE A 45 -0.12 -10.28 20.86
C PHE A 45 -1.36 -10.19 21.74
N ASP A 46 -1.49 -11.07 22.74
CA ASP A 46 -2.64 -11.07 23.66
C ASP A 46 -2.71 -9.77 24.46
N ALA A 47 -1.58 -9.24 24.93
CA ALA A 47 -1.55 -7.97 25.66
C ALA A 47 -1.99 -6.80 24.78
N ALA A 48 -1.46 -6.71 23.56
CA ALA A 48 -1.84 -5.67 22.61
C ALA A 48 -3.33 -5.79 22.24
N LEU A 49 -3.79 -6.99 21.85
CA LEU A 49 -5.18 -7.21 21.47
C LEU A 49 -6.16 -6.90 22.60
N ARG A 50 -5.84 -7.28 23.85
CA ARG A 50 -6.65 -6.89 25.02
C ARG A 50 -6.76 -5.37 25.15
N CYS A 51 -5.67 -4.63 24.93
CA CYS A 51 -5.71 -3.16 24.97
C CYS A 51 -6.59 -2.62 23.86
N VAL A 52 -6.39 -3.05 22.61
CA VAL A 52 -7.18 -2.57 21.47
C VAL A 52 -8.67 -2.87 21.66
N THR A 53 -9.04 -4.09 22.04
CA THR A 53 -10.45 -4.47 22.26
C THR A 53 -11.07 -3.66 23.41
N THR A 54 -10.33 -3.48 24.52
CA THR A 54 -10.82 -2.69 25.66
C THR A 54 -11.05 -1.22 25.27
N GLN A 55 -10.09 -0.60 24.57
CA GLN A 55 -10.21 0.79 24.15
C GLN A 55 -11.35 0.97 23.13
N LEU A 56 -11.54 0.01 22.22
CA LEU A 56 -12.66 0.03 21.29
C LEU A 56 -14.02 -0.07 22.00
N GLN A 57 -14.13 -0.92 23.05
CA GLN A 57 -15.33 -1.04 23.88
C GLN A 57 -15.64 0.26 24.64
N LEU A 58 -14.63 0.85 25.29
CA LEU A 58 -14.78 2.13 26.00
C LEU A 58 -15.24 3.26 25.09
N ARG A 59 -14.79 3.26 23.82
CA ARG A 59 -15.24 4.23 22.83
C ARG A 59 -16.67 3.99 22.39
N ALA A 60 -17.06 2.74 22.15
CA ALA A 60 -18.40 2.38 21.71
C ALA A 60 -19.44 2.59 22.81
N ASP A 61 -19.07 2.32 24.06
CA ASP A 61 -19.90 2.52 25.24
C ASP A 61 -19.05 3.08 26.40
N PRO A 62 -19.03 4.41 26.61
CA PRO A 62 -18.30 5.03 27.71
C PRO A 62 -18.73 4.54 29.09
N SER A 63 -19.95 4.00 29.24
CA SER A 63 -20.43 3.47 30.52
C SER A 63 -19.76 2.14 30.91
N SER A 64 -19.20 1.41 29.93
CA SER A 64 -18.47 0.16 30.16
C SER A 64 -17.23 0.32 31.05
N GLY A 65 -16.67 1.54 31.13
CA GLY A 65 -15.55 1.88 32.02
C GLY A 65 -15.93 2.08 33.48
N GLY A 66 -17.21 1.97 33.84
CA GLY A 66 -17.70 2.11 35.22
C GLY A 66 -17.36 3.47 35.86
N GLY A 67 -17.16 4.51 35.05
CA GLY A 67 -16.72 5.84 35.48
C GLY A 67 -15.28 5.93 35.99
N ARG A 68 -14.49 4.85 35.88
CA ARG A 68 -13.08 4.81 36.33
C ARG A 68 -12.08 4.88 35.18
N HIS A 69 -12.50 4.43 34.00
CA HIS A 69 -11.65 4.37 32.82
C HIS A 69 -12.38 5.01 31.65
N GLU A 70 -11.68 5.88 30.94
CA GLU A 70 -12.16 6.54 29.72
C GLU A 70 -11.34 6.04 28.52
N TYR A 71 -11.89 6.25 27.33
CA TYR A 71 -11.19 5.93 26.08
C TYR A 71 -9.87 6.71 25.98
N ASP A 72 -8.76 5.99 25.90
CA ASP A 72 -7.43 6.55 25.66
C ASP A 72 -6.99 6.21 24.24
N ARG A 73 -7.10 7.21 23.37
CA ARG A 73 -6.71 7.13 21.96
C ARG A 73 -5.24 6.79 21.75
N GLU A 74 -4.33 7.25 22.62
CA GLU A 74 -2.91 6.96 22.47
C GLU A 74 -2.61 5.49 22.77
N ILE A 75 -3.23 4.93 23.82
CA ILE A 75 -3.11 3.50 24.13
C ILE A 75 -3.69 2.67 22.97
N HIS A 76 -4.82 3.11 22.40
CA HIS A 76 -5.45 2.43 21.28
C HIS A 76 -4.52 2.38 20.05
N VAL A 77 -3.97 3.52 19.63
CA VAL A 77 -3.03 3.63 18.51
C VAL A 77 -1.77 2.81 18.77
N CYS A 78 -1.15 2.96 19.95
CA CYS A 78 0.09 2.29 20.30
C CYS A 78 -0.07 0.75 20.35
N ALA A 79 -1.22 0.26 20.80
CA ALA A 79 -1.53 -1.16 20.80
C ALA A 79 -1.76 -1.71 19.39
N LEU A 80 -2.43 -0.96 18.49
CA LEU A 80 -2.55 -1.31 17.07
C LEU A 80 -1.16 -1.38 16.40
N ASP A 81 -0.31 -0.40 16.66
CA ASP A 81 1.05 -0.35 16.12
C ASP A 81 1.90 -1.53 16.58
N LEU A 82 1.76 -1.98 17.84
CA LEU A 82 2.43 -3.19 18.33
C LEU A 82 1.97 -4.45 17.59
N VAL A 83 0.67 -4.60 17.33
CA VAL A 83 0.20 -5.73 16.52
C VAL A 83 0.71 -5.63 15.08
N SER A 84 0.79 -4.42 14.50
CA SER A 84 1.38 -4.18 13.17
C SER A 84 2.84 -4.61 13.15
N GLY A 85 3.65 -4.19 14.13
CA GLY A 85 5.05 -4.58 14.23
C GLY A 85 5.28 -6.08 14.44
N LEU A 86 4.38 -6.76 15.17
CA LEU A 86 4.37 -8.22 15.25
C LEU A 86 4.04 -8.86 13.90
N ALA A 87 3.05 -8.35 13.16
CA ALA A 87 2.70 -8.85 11.83
C ALA A 87 3.84 -8.64 10.82
N GLU A 88 4.48 -7.48 10.83
CA GLU A 88 5.63 -7.17 9.99
C GLU A 88 6.83 -8.09 10.30
N GLY A 89 7.20 -8.21 11.57
CA GLY A 89 8.37 -8.98 12.00
C GLY A 89 8.21 -10.49 11.89
N LEU A 90 7.03 -11.02 12.19
CA LEU A 90 6.77 -12.47 12.25
C LEU A 90 6.22 -13.06 10.95
N GLY A 91 5.59 -12.21 10.13
CA GLY A 91 4.94 -12.62 8.89
C GLY A 91 3.92 -13.74 9.13
N ALA A 92 4.03 -14.83 8.36
CA ALA A 92 3.14 -15.98 8.47
C ALA A 92 3.21 -16.72 9.82
N SER A 93 4.23 -16.48 10.64
CA SER A 93 4.31 -17.09 11.97
C SER A 93 3.27 -16.52 12.94
N LEU A 94 2.66 -15.37 12.62
CA LEU A 94 1.57 -14.78 13.39
C LEU A 94 0.21 -15.46 13.13
N ASP A 95 0.04 -16.14 12.00
CA ASP A 95 -1.24 -16.70 11.52
C ASP A 95 -2.00 -17.53 12.60
N PRO A 96 -1.34 -18.42 13.39
CA PRO A 96 -2.02 -19.18 14.44
C PRO A 96 -2.62 -18.33 15.57
N LEU A 97 -2.12 -17.11 15.77
CA LEU A 97 -2.64 -16.15 16.75
C LEU A 97 -3.79 -15.33 16.17
N VAL A 98 -3.77 -15.05 14.87
CA VAL A 98 -4.80 -14.24 14.20
C VAL A 98 -6.12 -15.02 14.10
N GLY A 99 -6.08 -16.26 13.62
CA GLY A 99 -7.28 -17.07 13.34
C GLY A 99 -8.30 -17.20 14.48
N PRO A 100 -7.92 -17.58 15.71
CA PRO A 100 -8.86 -17.72 16.83
C PRO A 100 -9.24 -16.39 17.50
N SER A 101 -8.64 -15.26 17.08
CA SER A 101 -8.79 -13.97 17.75
C SER A 101 -9.91 -13.11 17.16
N GLN A 102 -10.22 -11.99 17.84
CA GLN A 102 -11.12 -10.95 17.33
C GLN A 102 -10.40 -9.87 16.51
N LEU A 103 -9.12 -10.08 16.15
CA LEU A 103 -8.28 -9.06 15.54
C LEU A 103 -8.91 -8.45 14.29
N MET A 104 -9.46 -9.27 13.38
CA MET A 104 -10.01 -8.75 12.13
C MET A 104 -11.25 -7.86 12.33
N GLN A 105 -12.03 -8.07 13.38
CA GLN A 105 -13.16 -7.16 13.71
C GLN A 105 -12.64 -5.80 14.17
N VAL A 106 -11.64 -5.85 15.04
CA VAL A 106 -10.97 -4.69 15.61
C VAL A 106 -10.26 -3.86 14.54
N VAL A 107 -9.51 -4.51 13.64
CA VAL A 107 -8.78 -3.84 12.56
C VAL A 107 -9.73 -3.15 11.58
N VAL A 108 -10.83 -3.79 11.21
CA VAL A 108 -11.84 -3.15 10.35
C VAL A 108 -12.46 -1.93 11.03
N ALA A 109 -12.76 -2.02 12.33
CA ALA A 109 -13.26 -0.88 13.10
C ALA A 109 -12.24 0.28 13.11
N ALA A 110 -10.95 -0.03 13.28
CA ALA A 110 -9.88 0.97 13.24
C ALA A 110 -9.74 1.64 11.86
N CYS A 111 -9.88 0.91 10.75
CA CYS A 111 -9.87 1.48 9.40
C CYS A 111 -11.04 2.43 9.14
N CYS A 112 -12.20 2.18 9.76
CA CYS A 112 -13.42 2.98 9.64
C CYS A 112 -13.51 4.12 10.67
N ASP A 113 -12.48 4.31 11.49
CA ASP A 113 -12.49 5.21 12.62
C ASP A 113 -12.54 6.69 12.21
N GLU A 114 -13.23 7.55 12.97
CA GLU A 114 -13.25 9.00 12.72
C GLU A 114 -11.86 9.66 12.91
N ALA A 115 -11.03 9.13 13.81
CA ALA A 115 -9.71 9.63 14.10
C ALA A 115 -8.68 9.14 13.08
N ALA A 116 -7.97 10.08 12.44
CA ALA A 116 -7.08 9.75 11.33
C ALA A 116 -5.86 8.90 11.73
N ASP A 117 -5.33 9.04 12.93
CA ASP A 117 -4.21 8.22 13.43
C ASP A 117 -4.65 6.79 13.75
N VAL A 118 -5.87 6.59 14.28
CA VAL A 118 -6.43 5.24 14.44
C VAL A 118 -6.58 4.57 13.07
N ARG A 119 -7.08 5.30 12.06
CA ARG A 119 -7.10 4.80 10.67
C ARG A 119 -5.71 4.49 10.16
N GLN A 120 -4.74 5.37 10.40
CA GLN A 120 -3.35 5.20 9.98
C GLN A 120 -2.78 3.87 10.49
N SER A 121 -2.93 3.57 11.79
CA SER A 121 -2.47 2.31 12.40
C SER A 121 -3.29 1.11 11.94
N GLY A 122 -4.61 1.27 11.78
CA GLY A 122 -5.48 0.24 11.24
C GLY A 122 -5.06 -0.21 9.84
N PHE A 123 -4.81 0.73 8.92
CA PHE A 123 -4.34 0.39 7.57
C PHE A 123 -2.91 -0.16 7.55
N ALA A 124 -1.99 0.32 8.40
CA ALA A 124 -0.66 -0.27 8.53
C ALA A 124 -0.78 -1.77 8.86
N LEU A 125 -1.58 -2.08 9.87
CA LEU A 125 -1.81 -3.45 10.31
C LEU A 125 -2.48 -4.31 9.23
N VAL A 126 -3.42 -3.78 8.45
CA VAL A 126 -3.96 -4.53 7.29
C VAL A 126 -2.87 -4.89 6.29
N GLY A 127 -2.02 -3.94 5.92
CA GLY A 127 -0.97 -4.20 4.93
C GLY A 127 0.04 -5.23 5.42
N ASP A 128 0.44 -5.18 6.69
CA ASP A 128 1.32 -6.17 7.30
C ASP A 128 0.66 -7.55 7.40
N LEU A 129 -0.61 -7.63 7.83
CA LEU A 129 -1.37 -8.88 7.81
C LEU A 129 -1.53 -9.44 6.40
N SER A 130 -1.65 -8.60 5.37
CA SER A 130 -1.77 -9.06 3.98
C SER A 130 -0.52 -9.80 3.50
N ARG A 131 0.65 -9.55 4.09
CA ARG A 131 1.91 -10.20 3.68
C ARG A 131 2.04 -11.64 4.15
N GLY A 132 1.53 -11.94 5.35
CA GLY A 132 1.71 -13.25 6.01
C GLY A 132 0.41 -13.97 6.39
N CYS A 133 -0.70 -13.26 6.53
CA CYS A 133 -1.97 -13.71 7.10
C CYS A 133 -3.17 -13.33 6.20
N VAL A 134 -2.97 -13.28 4.87
CA VAL A 134 -3.98 -12.78 3.91
C VAL A 134 -5.30 -13.59 3.91
N SER A 135 -5.24 -14.86 4.31
CA SER A 135 -6.40 -15.74 4.52
C SER A 135 -7.43 -15.12 5.48
N HIS A 136 -6.98 -14.33 6.46
CA HIS A 136 -7.82 -13.64 7.43
C HIS A 136 -8.27 -12.25 6.96
N VAL A 137 -7.49 -11.61 6.09
CA VAL A 137 -7.84 -10.32 5.47
C VAL A 137 -8.90 -10.50 4.37
N ALA A 138 -8.78 -11.55 3.56
CA ALA A 138 -9.63 -11.77 2.38
C ALA A 138 -11.14 -11.70 2.66
N PRO A 139 -11.69 -12.33 3.71
CA PRO A 139 -13.13 -12.24 4.03
C PRO A 139 -13.62 -10.83 4.37
N ARG A 140 -12.71 -9.93 4.76
CA ARG A 140 -13.01 -8.54 5.15
C ARG A 140 -12.52 -7.52 4.12
N ALA A 141 -12.04 -7.98 2.95
CA ALA A 141 -11.43 -7.10 1.96
C ALA A 141 -12.38 -5.99 1.48
N GLN A 142 -13.66 -6.28 1.32
CA GLN A 142 -14.65 -5.28 0.90
C GLN A 142 -14.81 -4.15 1.93
N ASP A 143 -14.87 -4.47 3.22
CA ASP A 143 -14.98 -3.47 4.29
C ASP A 143 -13.75 -2.56 4.30
N VAL A 144 -12.56 -3.16 4.21
CA VAL A 144 -11.29 -2.42 4.24
C VAL A 144 -11.13 -1.54 3.00
N VAL A 145 -11.48 -2.05 1.82
CA VAL A 145 -11.43 -1.26 0.58
C VAL A 145 -12.44 -0.12 0.62
N GLY A 146 -13.64 -0.34 1.19
CA GLY A 146 -14.61 0.73 1.43
C GLY A 146 -14.03 1.85 2.30
N ALA A 147 -13.39 1.50 3.41
CA ALA A 147 -12.70 2.45 4.28
C ALA A 147 -11.54 3.17 3.57
N ALA A 148 -10.77 2.46 2.74
CA ALA A 148 -9.68 3.03 1.98
C ALA A 148 -10.19 4.03 0.92
N LEU A 149 -11.27 3.69 0.20
CA LEU A 149 -11.91 4.60 -0.77
C LEU A 149 -12.40 5.88 -0.11
N ALA A 150 -12.92 5.81 1.12
CA ALA A 150 -13.28 6.98 1.90
C ALA A 150 -12.04 7.81 2.27
N CYS A 151 -10.95 7.16 2.71
CA CYS A 151 -9.70 7.85 3.07
C CYS A 151 -8.98 8.49 1.88
N LEU A 152 -9.15 7.95 0.68
CA LEU A 152 -8.55 8.45 -0.56
C LEU A 152 -9.49 9.39 -1.33
N ALA A 153 -10.61 9.80 -0.74
CA ALA A 153 -11.53 10.74 -1.36
C ALA A 153 -10.83 12.10 -1.62
N PRO A 154 -10.91 12.66 -2.84
CA PRO A 154 -10.28 13.93 -3.20
C PRO A 154 -10.61 15.08 -2.26
N GLU A 155 -11.84 15.11 -1.73
CA GLU A 155 -12.30 16.13 -0.79
C GLU A 155 -11.47 16.12 0.50
N LEU A 156 -11.11 14.93 1.00
CA LEU A 156 -10.24 14.80 2.17
C LEU A 156 -8.79 15.18 1.86
N LEU A 157 -8.31 14.84 0.67
CA LEU A 157 -6.94 15.13 0.24
C LEU A 157 -6.72 16.59 -0.17
N THR A 158 -7.79 17.31 -0.48
CA THR A 158 -7.74 18.73 -0.89
C THR A 158 -8.28 19.68 0.16
N ALA A 159 -8.85 19.16 1.26
CA ALA A 159 -9.24 19.94 2.42
C ALA A 159 -8.07 20.85 2.84
N GLN A 160 -8.33 22.16 2.85
CA GLN A 160 -7.31 23.16 3.17
C GLN A 160 -6.72 22.90 4.55
N ARG A 161 -5.43 23.24 4.70
CA ARG A 161 -4.55 22.99 5.86
C ARG A 161 -5.18 23.42 7.20
N ALA A 162 -6.06 22.61 7.74
CA ALA A 162 -6.50 22.67 9.12
C ALA A 162 -5.47 21.93 10.00
N GLU A 163 -5.49 22.20 11.30
CA GLU A 163 -4.78 21.35 12.26
C GLU A 163 -5.22 19.89 12.05
N GLY A 164 -4.26 18.96 11.94
CA GLY A 164 -4.53 17.54 11.69
C GLY A 164 -4.46 17.06 10.23
N THR A 165 -4.28 17.94 9.24
CA THR A 165 -4.11 17.51 7.82
C THR A 165 -2.92 16.55 7.64
N GLY A 166 -1.84 16.72 8.43
CA GLY A 166 -0.70 15.81 8.39
C GLY A 166 -1.07 14.36 8.73
N THR A 167 -1.95 14.16 9.71
CA THR A 167 -2.41 12.82 10.12
C THR A 167 -3.37 12.22 9.08
N ILE A 168 -4.23 13.04 8.47
CA ILE A 168 -5.09 12.60 7.35
C ILE A 168 -4.24 12.06 6.20
N MET A 169 -3.17 12.78 5.83
CA MET A 169 -2.27 12.35 4.75
C MET A 169 -1.52 11.06 5.09
N LYS A 170 -1.12 10.85 6.35
CA LYS A 170 -0.51 9.58 6.79
C LYS A 170 -1.51 8.43 6.74
N ALA A 171 -2.76 8.66 7.14
CA ALA A 171 -3.82 7.67 7.04
C ALA A 171 -4.09 7.28 5.57
N ALA A 172 -4.20 8.26 4.68
CA ALA A 172 -4.35 8.04 3.24
C ALA A 172 -3.15 7.28 2.64
N ASN A 173 -1.93 7.61 3.06
CA ASN A 173 -0.72 6.91 2.65
C ASN A 173 -0.79 5.41 3.00
N ASN A 174 -1.15 5.10 4.24
CA ASN A 174 -1.25 3.72 4.70
C ASN A 174 -2.44 2.99 4.05
N ALA A 175 -3.58 3.67 3.86
CA ALA A 175 -4.74 3.11 3.15
C ALA A 175 -4.37 2.72 1.71
N CYS A 176 -3.67 3.60 1.01
CA CYS A 176 -3.18 3.36 -0.34
C CYS A 176 -2.25 2.15 -0.37
N TRP A 177 -1.23 2.13 0.49
CA TRP A 177 -0.27 1.04 0.56
C TRP A 177 -0.92 -0.31 0.94
N ALA A 178 -1.83 -0.32 1.92
CA ALA A 178 -2.53 -1.53 2.36
C ALA A 178 -3.34 -2.16 1.23
N VAL A 179 -4.06 -1.35 0.44
CA VAL A 179 -4.75 -1.81 -0.76
C VAL A 179 -3.78 -2.41 -1.78
N GLY A 180 -2.59 -1.83 -1.94
CA GLY A 180 -1.54 -2.38 -2.79
C GLY A 180 -1.06 -3.76 -2.33
N GLU A 181 -0.78 -3.93 -1.03
CA GLU A 181 -0.41 -5.24 -0.44
C GLU A 181 -1.54 -6.26 -0.60
N MET A 182 -2.79 -5.86 -0.36
CA MET A 182 -3.96 -6.70 -0.60
C MET A 182 -4.07 -7.14 -2.06
N ALA A 183 -3.95 -6.21 -3.01
CA ALA A 183 -4.04 -6.52 -4.44
C ALA A 183 -2.97 -7.51 -4.92
N LEU A 184 -1.80 -7.52 -4.26
CA LEU A 184 -0.71 -8.45 -4.56
C LEU A 184 -0.96 -9.86 -4.01
N LYS A 185 -1.68 -9.97 -2.90
CA LYS A 185 -1.75 -11.20 -2.08
C LYS A 185 -3.11 -11.89 -2.11
N LEU A 186 -4.18 -11.17 -2.44
CA LEU A 186 -5.52 -11.73 -2.55
C LEU A 186 -5.61 -12.71 -3.73
N PRO A 187 -6.51 -13.71 -3.66
CA PRO A 187 -6.74 -14.63 -4.77
C PRO A 187 -7.12 -13.91 -6.07
N PRO A 188 -6.74 -14.44 -7.24
CA PRO A 188 -7.13 -13.87 -8.53
C PRO A 188 -8.64 -13.61 -8.63
N GLY A 189 -9.02 -12.46 -9.19
CA GLY A 189 -10.42 -12.04 -9.32
C GLY A 189 -11.01 -11.34 -8.07
N SER A 190 -10.34 -11.40 -6.92
CA SER A 190 -10.82 -10.73 -5.69
C SER A 190 -10.85 -9.20 -5.82
N THR A 191 -10.05 -8.63 -6.73
CA THR A 191 -9.88 -7.18 -6.88
C THR A 191 -10.83 -6.57 -7.91
N THR A 192 -11.55 -7.39 -8.68
CA THR A 192 -12.32 -6.94 -9.84
C THR A 192 -13.39 -5.90 -9.48
N ALA A 193 -14.12 -6.09 -8.38
CA ALA A 193 -15.26 -5.24 -8.03
C ALA A 193 -14.86 -3.80 -7.62
N TRP A 194 -13.60 -3.60 -7.24
CA TRP A 194 -13.10 -2.33 -6.72
C TRP A 194 -11.91 -1.77 -7.50
N ALA A 195 -11.54 -2.43 -8.60
CA ALA A 195 -10.42 -2.01 -9.43
C ALA A 195 -10.62 -0.60 -10.03
N GLU A 196 -11.79 -0.33 -10.61
CA GLU A 196 -12.06 0.97 -11.24
C GLU A 196 -12.22 2.11 -10.21
N PRO A 197 -13.02 1.95 -9.12
CA PRO A 197 -13.11 2.99 -8.09
C PRO A 197 -11.76 3.34 -7.47
N LEU A 198 -10.89 2.35 -7.22
CA LEU A 198 -9.55 2.62 -6.69
C LEU A 198 -8.66 3.30 -7.73
N ALA A 199 -8.68 2.84 -8.99
CA ALA A 199 -7.93 3.49 -10.05
C ALA A 199 -8.33 4.98 -10.22
N GLU A 200 -9.61 5.31 -10.08
CA GLU A 200 -10.07 6.70 -10.09
C GLU A 200 -9.42 7.53 -8.96
N ARG A 201 -9.49 7.06 -7.70
CA ARG A 201 -8.86 7.76 -6.56
C ARG A 201 -7.35 7.93 -6.74
N LEU A 202 -6.67 6.86 -7.16
CA LEU A 202 -5.22 6.86 -7.40
C LEU A 202 -4.82 7.81 -8.52
N THR A 203 -5.64 7.91 -9.57
CA THR A 203 -5.41 8.85 -10.68
C THR A 203 -5.44 10.30 -10.21
N VAL A 204 -6.38 10.66 -9.32
CA VAL A 204 -6.45 12.00 -8.73
C VAL A 204 -5.20 12.30 -7.91
N ILE A 205 -4.70 11.35 -7.11
CA ILE A 205 -3.47 11.50 -6.32
C ILE A 205 -2.27 11.74 -7.23
N LEU A 206 -2.10 10.91 -8.25
CA LEU A 206 -0.97 10.99 -9.19
C LEU A 206 -0.99 12.30 -9.99
N THR A 207 -2.17 12.76 -10.40
CA THR A 207 -2.34 14.01 -11.15
C THR A 207 -2.14 15.24 -10.26
N THR A 208 -2.52 15.17 -8.99
CA THR A 208 -2.30 16.25 -8.02
C THR A 208 -0.80 16.47 -7.76
N GLY A 209 -0.05 15.37 -7.65
CA GLY A 209 1.41 15.40 -7.65
C GLY A 209 2.06 16.04 -6.42
N PRO A 210 3.42 16.13 -6.43
CA PRO A 210 4.22 16.44 -5.24
C PRO A 210 4.19 17.92 -4.84
N SER A 211 3.58 18.78 -5.65
CA SER A 211 3.37 20.19 -5.32
C SER A 211 2.32 20.38 -4.22
N ARG A 212 1.40 19.42 -4.04
CA ARG A 212 0.33 19.47 -3.04
C ARG A 212 0.28 18.26 -2.12
N LEU A 213 0.75 17.09 -2.56
CA LEU A 213 0.70 15.85 -1.77
C LEU A 213 2.09 15.38 -1.36
N PRO A 214 2.22 14.70 -0.20
CA PRO A 214 3.50 14.10 0.22
C PRO A 214 4.02 13.12 -0.82
N ARG A 215 5.34 13.10 -1.01
CA ARG A 215 5.98 12.22 -2.00
C ARG A 215 5.70 10.74 -1.73
N SER A 216 5.70 10.31 -0.47
CA SER A 216 5.41 8.92 -0.08
C SER A 216 4.03 8.46 -0.55
N LEU A 217 3.01 9.33 -0.47
CA LEU A 217 1.65 9.02 -0.91
C LEU A 217 1.60 8.83 -2.44
N ILE A 218 2.34 9.65 -3.18
CA ILE A 218 2.41 9.56 -4.65
C ILE A 218 3.13 8.29 -5.08
N ASP A 219 4.25 7.97 -4.44
CA ASP A 219 5.00 6.74 -4.71
C ASP A 219 4.13 5.51 -4.40
N ASN A 220 3.46 5.48 -3.24
CA ASN A 220 2.50 4.43 -2.88
C ASN A 220 1.32 4.34 -3.85
N ALA A 221 0.81 5.47 -4.34
CA ALA A 221 -0.27 5.47 -5.33
C ALA A 221 0.17 4.87 -6.67
N ALA A 222 1.40 5.18 -7.12
CA ALA A 222 1.95 4.62 -8.33
C ALA A 222 2.21 3.10 -8.21
N ILE A 223 2.71 2.64 -7.06
CA ILE A 223 2.92 1.21 -6.76
C ILE A 223 1.58 0.48 -6.69
N THR A 224 0.62 1.04 -5.96
CA THR A 224 -0.72 0.46 -5.77
C THR A 224 -1.47 0.34 -7.09
N MET A 225 -1.42 1.38 -7.93
CA MET A 225 -1.99 1.32 -9.29
C MET A 225 -1.41 0.14 -10.09
N GLY A 226 -0.10 -0.09 -9.99
CA GLY A 226 0.54 -1.20 -10.67
C GLY A 226 0.17 -2.57 -10.12
N ARG A 227 0.13 -2.74 -8.79
CA ARG A 227 -0.33 -4.00 -8.18
C ARG A 227 -1.80 -4.28 -8.51
N LEU A 228 -2.64 -3.24 -8.55
CA LEU A 228 -4.03 -3.34 -8.98
C LEU A 228 -4.15 -3.73 -10.46
N ALA A 229 -3.35 -3.10 -11.32
CA ALA A 229 -3.29 -3.41 -12.75
C ALA A 229 -2.81 -4.83 -13.03
N ALA A 230 -1.91 -5.39 -12.22
CA ALA A 230 -1.49 -6.78 -12.33
C ALA A 230 -2.63 -7.76 -11.97
N SER A 231 -3.45 -7.42 -10.98
CA SER A 231 -4.55 -8.28 -10.51
C SER A 231 -5.83 -8.15 -11.34
N ALA A 232 -6.11 -6.97 -11.91
CA ALA A 232 -7.28 -6.67 -12.72
C ALA A 232 -6.94 -5.93 -14.04
N PRO A 233 -6.08 -6.51 -14.90
CA PRO A 233 -5.58 -5.81 -16.09
C PRO A 233 -6.68 -5.50 -17.10
N GLN A 234 -7.70 -6.35 -17.25
CA GLN A 234 -8.81 -6.11 -18.18
C GLN A 234 -9.62 -4.88 -17.79
N GLN A 235 -9.91 -4.70 -16.50
CA GLN A 235 -10.66 -3.57 -15.97
C GLN A 235 -9.87 -2.27 -16.12
N LEU A 236 -8.56 -2.29 -15.86
CA LEU A 236 -7.74 -1.08 -15.90
C LEU A 236 -7.30 -0.69 -17.31
N ALA A 237 -7.11 -1.64 -18.24
CA ALA A 237 -6.62 -1.36 -19.58
C ALA A 237 -7.54 -0.43 -20.38
N GLN A 238 -8.87 -0.54 -20.23
CA GLN A 238 -9.82 0.36 -20.89
C GLN A 238 -9.74 1.80 -20.38
N HIS A 239 -9.33 1.99 -19.12
CA HIS A 239 -9.23 3.30 -18.47
C HIS A 239 -7.83 3.91 -18.56
N LEU A 240 -6.86 3.17 -19.10
CA LEU A 240 -5.46 3.59 -19.23
C LEU A 240 -5.26 5.00 -19.86
N PRO A 241 -6.05 5.47 -20.86
CA PRO A 241 -5.96 6.85 -21.36
C PRO A 241 -6.00 7.94 -20.28
N HIS A 242 -6.75 7.72 -19.19
CA HIS A 242 -6.96 8.72 -18.15
C HIS A 242 -5.77 8.88 -17.21
N PHE A 243 -4.98 7.82 -17.02
CA PHE A 243 -3.94 7.80 -15.98
C PHE A 243 -2.56 7.37 -16.46
N CYS A 244 -2.39 6.92 -17.70
CA CYS A 244 -1.10 6.41 -18.20
C CYS A 244 0.05 7.41 -18.01
N MET A 245 -0.16 8.67 -18.39
CA MET A 245 0.87 9.70 -18.29
C MET A 245 1.25 10.02 -16.83
N PRO A 246 0.32 10.45 -15.95
CA PRO A 246 0.69 10.75 -14.56
C PRO A 246 1.22 9.51 -13.82
N TRP A 247 0.75 8.31 -14.16
CA TRP A 247 1.26 7.08 -13.57
C TRP A 247 2.71 6.79 -13.99
N CYS A 248 3.04 6.88 -15.28
CA CYS A 248 4.43 6.73 -15.74
C CYS A 248 5.36 7.79 -15.12
N GLN A 249 4.88 9.02 -14.94
CA GLN A 249 5.60 10.09 -14.23
C GLN A 249 5.82 9.81 -12.74
N GLY A 250 4.90 9.09 -12.09
CA GLY A 250 5.10 8.56 -10.73
C GLY A 250 6.11 7.40 -10.71
N LEU A 251 5.98 6.44 -11.62
CA LEU A 251 6.83 5.24 -11.67
C LEU A 251 8.31 5.53 -11.95
N ARG A 252 8.63 6.52 -12.81
CA ARG A 252 10.03 6.90 -13.12
C ARG A 252 10.85 7.35 -11.91
N ASN A 253 10.15 7.64 -10.82
CA ASN A 253 10.57 8.42 -9.69
C ASN A 253 10.76 7.52 -8.45
N ILE A 254 10.34 6.26 -8.53
CA ILE A 254 10.47 5.24 -7.50
C ILE A 254 11.84 4.57 -7.63
N ARG A 255 12.44 4.22 -6.48
CA ARG A 255 13.71 3.50 -6.39
C ARG A 255 13.57 2.09 -6.98
N ASP A 256 14.65 1.57 -7.54
CA ASP A 256 14.68 0.19 -8.01
C ASP A 256 14.65 -0.77 -6.81
N ASP A 257 13.49 -1.38 -6.57
CA ASP A 257 13.22 -2.38 -5.54
C ASP A 257 12.08 -3.32 -5.98
N VAL A 258 11.73 -4.26 -5.10
CA VAL A 258 10.66 -5.24 -5.35
C VAL A 258 9.31 -4.56 -5.56
N GLU A 259 9.05 -3.42 -4.91
CA GLU A 259 7.77 -2.72 -5.05
C GLU A 259 7.63 -2.14 -6.45
N LYS A 260 8.68 -1.48 -6.96
CA LYS A 260 8.73 -1.01 -8.34
C LYS A 260 8.60 -2.16 -9.34
N GLU A 261 9.21 -3.31 -9.07
CA GLU A 261 9.07 -4.49 -9.95
C GLU A 261 7.62 -4.97 -10.03
N THR A 262 6.94 -5.10 -8.88
CA THR A 262 5.52 -5.47 -8.85
C THR A 262 4.63 -4.44 -9.56
N ALA A 263 4.96 -3.16 -9.46
CA ALA A 263 4.20 -2.11 -10.12
C ALA A 263 4.36 -2.14 -11.65
N PHE A 264 5.59 -2.33 -12.14
CA PHE A 264 5.86 -2.43 -13.58
C PHE A 264 5.30 -3.72 -14.20
N THR A 265 5.16 -4.80 -13.43
CA THR A 265 4.45 -6.02 -13.88
C THR A 265 3.01 -5.68 -14.31
N GLY A 266 2.30 -4.88 -13.52
CA GLY A 266 0.96 -4.40 -13.87
C GLY A 266 0.94 -3.43 -15.06
N LEU A 267 1.94 -2.54 -15.16
CA LEU A 267 2.09 -1.66 -16.32
C LEU A 267 2.23 -2.46 -17.61
N CYS A 268 3.12 -3.46 -17.64
CA CYS A 268 3.28 -4.34 -18.79
C CYS A 268 1.98 -5.10 -19.11
N ALA A 269 1.25 -5.57 -18.10
CA ALA A 269 -0.01 -6.28 -18.29
C ALA A 269 -1.08 -5.42 -19.00
N VAL A 270 -1.27 -4.16 -18.58
CA VAL A 270 -2.28 -3.28 -19.21
C VAL A 270 -1.84 -2.77 -20.58
N LEU A 271 -0.55 -2.51 -20.81
CA LEU A 271 -0.04 -2.07 -22.11
C LEU A 271 -0.16 -3.15 -23.19
N ARG A 272 -0.04 -4.44 -22.80
CA ARG A 272 -0.30 -5.56 -23.72
C ARG A 272 -1.76 -5.62 -24.18
N LEU A 273 -2.69 -5.24 -23.31
CA LEU A 273 -4.12 -5.24 -23.62
C LEU A 273 -4.54 -3.97 -24.38
N ASN A 274 -3.96 -2.82 -24.04
CA ASN A 274 -4.27 -1.54 -24.66
C ASN A 274 -3.00 -0.71 -24.87
N PRO A 275 -2.33 -0.85 -26.04
CA PRO A 275 -1.06 -0.17 -26.28
C PRO A 275 -1.23 1.30 -26.71
N ALA A 276 -2.39 1.66 -27.28
CA ALA A 276 -2.63 2.97 -27.89
C ALA A 276 -2.41 4.18 -26.97
N PRO A 277 -2.78 4.16 -25.67
CA PRO A 277 -2.61 5.30 -24.76
C PRO A 277 -1.17 5.71 -24.51
N ALA A 278 -0.21 4.82 -24.80
CA ALA A 278 1.21 5.06 -24.59
C ALA A 278 2.06 5.01 -25.87
N MET A 279 1.43 4.76 -27.04
CA MET A 279 2.11 4.83 -28.34
C MET A 279 1.96 6.23 -28.95
N PRO A 280 2.99 6.78 -29.62
CA PRO A 280 2.86 8.01 -30.40
C PRO A 280 1.68 7.98 -31.36
N PRO A 281 0.93 9.10 -31.50
CA PRO A 281 1.20 10.43 -30.96
C PRO A 281 0.69 10.66 -29.53
N ALA A 282 0.35 9.61 -28.76
CA ALA A 282 -0.21 9.78 -27.43
C ALA A 282 0.76 10.54 -26.48
N PRO A 283 0.22 11.43 -25.62
CA PRO A 283 1.04 12.26 -24.73
C PRO A 283 1.83 11.46 -23.70
N ALA A 284 1.41 10.22 -23.39
CA ALA A 284 2.11 9.38 -22.43
C ALA A 284 3.39 8.72 -22.98
N TRP A 285 3.69 8.81 -24.30
CA TRP A 285 4.86 8.16 -24.90
C TRP A 285 6.17 8.51 -24.20
N ALA A 286 6.47 9.81 -24.07
CA ALA A 286 7.70 10.26 -23.43
C ALA A 286 7.74 9.89 -21.92
N ALA A 287 6.58 9.88 -21.26
CA ALA A 287 6.46 9.46 -19.87
C ALA A 287 6.73 7.96 -19.71
N LEU A 288 6.19 7.11 -20.59
CA LEU A 288 6.45 5.66 -20.61
C LEU A 288 7.93 5.37 -20.87
N ALA A 289 8.51 5.99 -21.91
CA ALA A 289 9.93 5.87 -22.21
C ALA A 289 10.79 6.24 -20.99
N SER A 290 10.47 7.36 -20.32
CA SER A 290 11.15 7.81 -19.11
C SER A 290 10.99 6.85 -17.94
N ALA A 291 9.81 6.23 -17.78
CA ALA A 291 9.56 5.25 -16.73
C ALA A 291 10.40 3.99 -16.93
N ILE A 292 10.40 3.42 -18.13
CA ILE A 292 11.22 2.24 -18.48
C ILE A 292 12.70 2.58 -18.37
N ALA A 293 13.15 3.71 -18.92
CA ALA A 293 14.53 4.13 -18.82
C ALA A 293 14.96 4.61 -17.42
N SER A 294 14.05 4.69 -16.44
CA SER A 294 14.41 5.10 -15.07
C SER A 294 15.20 4.04 -14.32
N TRP A 295 15.05 2.76 -14.69
CA TRP A 295 15.75 1.66 -14.04
C TRP A 295 17.26 1.76 -14.25
N ARG A 296 18.01 1.57 -13.18
CA ARG A 296 19.46 1.33 -13.18
C ARG A 296 19.74 -0.14 -13.39
N SER A 297 18.97 -1.01 -12.73
CA SER A 297 19.04 -2.46 -12.89
C SER A 297 17.69 -3.09 -12.54
N VAL A 298 17.22 -4.01 -13.40
CA VAL A 298 16.00 -4.79 -13.17
C VAL A 298 16.43 -6.17 -12.69
N ALA A 299 16.25 -6.50 -11.41
CA ALA A 299 16.72 -7.77 -10.86
C ALA A 299 15.87 -8.94 -11.39
N ASN A 300 14.56 -8.75 -11.50
CA ASN A 300 13.64 -9.73 -12.06
C ASN A 300 13.82 -9.86 -13.59
N ALA A 301 14.37 -11.00 -14.02
CA ALA A 301 14.61 -11.30 -15.43
C ALA A 301 13.30 -11.41 -16.25
N SER A 302 12.22 -11.93 -15.65
CA SER A 302 10.91 -12.02 -16.32
C SER A 302 10.37 -10.63 -16.63
N LEU A 303 10.41 -9.73 -15.65
CA LEU A 303 9.97 -8.35 -15.84
C LEU A 303 10.79 -7.62 -16.91
N ARG A 304 12.11 -7.83 -16.93
CA ARG A 304 12.99 -7.26 -17.95
C ARG A 304 12.58 -7.71 -19.35
N ALA A 305 12.33 -9.01 -19.53
CA ALA A 305 11.85 -9.57 -20.79
C ALA A 305 10.47 -9.03 -21.17
N GLU A 306 9.57 -8.86 -20.21
CA GLU A 306 8.24 -8.28 -20.46
C GLU A 306 8.29 -6.82 -20.90
N MET A 307 9.12 -5.99 -20.27
CA MET A 307 9.33 -4.59 -20.70
C MET A 307 9.89 -4.53 -22.13
N ALA A 308 10.89 -5.36 -22.44
CA ALA A 308 11.45 -5.44 -23.79
C ALA A 308 10.39 -5.88 -24.81
N ALA A 309 9.60 -6.91 -24.49
CA ALA A 309 8.56 -7.41 -25.37
C ALA A 309 7.46 -6.36 -25.68
N VAL A 310 7.04 -5.57 -24.68
CA VAL A 310 6.09 -4.47 -24.90
C VAL A 310 6.67 -3.44 -25.88
N MET A 311 7.91 -3.01 -25.66
CA MET A 311 8.54 -2.01 -26.52
C MET A 311 8.85 -2.52 -27.93
N GLN A 312 9.21 -3.80 -28.07
CA GLN A 312 9.41 -4.44 -29.37
C GLN A 312 8.09 -4.54 -30.16
N ALA A 313 6.98 -4.85 -29.50
CA ALA A 313 5.66 -4.82 -30.13
C ALA A 313 5.29 -3.39 -30.61
N TYR A 314 5.62 -2.37 -29.83
CA TYR A 314 5.40 -0.97 -30.24
C TYR A 314 6.26 -0.61 -31.45
N LYS A 315 7.54 -0.98 -31.43
CA LYS A 315 8.44 -0.82 -32.58
C LYS A 315 7.90 -1.50 -33.82
N GLN A 316 7.43 -2.75 -33.71
CA GLN A 316 6.87 -3.49 -34.85
C GLN A 316 5.65 -2.77 -35.44
N SER A 317 4.70 -2.35 -34.59
CA SER A 317 3.51 -1.60 -34.99
C SER A 317 3.86 -0.28 -35.68
N LEU A 318 4.74 0.54 -35.08
CA LEU A 318 5.14 1.83 -35.61
C LEU A 318 6.02 1.70 -36.87
N THR A 319 6.79 0.63 -37.00
CA THR A 319 7.56 0.34 -38.22
C THR A 319 6.63 0.00 -39.38
N ALA A 320 5.58 -0.80 -39.13
CA ALA A 320 4.57 -1.09 -40.14
C ALA A 320 3.81 0.18 -40.60
N GLN A 321 3.71 1.19 -39.74
CA GLN A 321 3.13 2.51 -40.05
C GLN A 321 4.15 3.50 -40.65
N GLY A 322 5.45 3.15 -40.71
CA GLY A 322 6.51 4.04 -41.16
C GLY A 322 6.86 5.18 -40.20
N THR A 323 6.38 5.16 -38.96
CA THR A 323 6.51 6.25 -37.97
C THR A 323 7.52 5.98 -36.86
N TRP A 324 8.16 4.81 -36.82
CA TRP A 324 9.11 4.43 -35.76
C TRP A 324 10.25 5.45 -35.55
N GLN A 325 10.88 5.91 -36.64
CA GLN A 325 11.99 6.87 -36.53
C GLN A 325 11.52 8.24 -36.00
N GLN A 326 10.32 8.68 -36.39
CA GLN A 326 9.72 9.91 -35.86
C GLN A 326 9.36 9.75 -34.37
N ALA A 327 8.81 8.60 -33.98
CA ALA A 327 8.49 8.28 -32.60
C ALA A 327 9.73 8.31 -31.70
N LEU A 328 10.83 7.70 -32.14
CA LEU A 328 12.08 7.68 -31.39
C LEU A 328 12.74 9.07 -31.36
N GLY A 329 12.71 9.80 -32.49
CA GLY A 329 13.24 11.17 -32.60
C GLY A 329 12.48 12.22 -31.79
N ALA A 330 11.24 11.92 -31.36
CA ALA A 330 10.47 12.78 -30.45
C ALA A 330 10.92 12.68 -28.99
N LEU A 331 11.78 11.70 -28.65
CA LEU A 331 12.39 11.57 -27.33
C LEU A 331 13.72 12.33 -27.26
N GLU A 332 14.08 12.79 -26.06
CA GLU A 332 15.42 13.33 -25.83
C GLU A 332 16.51 12.28 -26.13
N GLY A 333 17.62 12.69 -26.76
CA GLY A 333 18.66 11.77 -27.24
C GLY A 333 19.15 10.74 -26.21
N PRO A 334 19.53 11.13 -24.98
CA PRO A 334 19.96 10.19 -23.94
C PRO A 334 18.85 9.22 -23.51
N LEU A 335 17.60 9.69 -23.49
CA LEU A 335 16.44 8.85 -23.17
C LEU A 335 16.22 7.79 -24.24
N ALA A 336 16.22 8.18 -25.52
CA ALA A 336 16.07 7.28 -26.65
C ALA A 336 17.16 6.20 -26.66
N GLN A 337 18.43 6.58 -26.46
CA GLN A 337 19.56 5.66 -26.41
C GLN A 337 19.41 4.64 -25.28
N LYS A 338 19.07 5.09 -24.07
CA LYS A 338 18.88 4.20 -22.93
C LYS A 338 17.71 3.25 -23.14
N LEU A 339 16.58 3.74 -23.68
CA LEU A 339 15.42 2.92 -24.00
C LEU A 339 15.78 1.82 -25.01
N CYS A 340 16.51 2.15 -26.08
CA CYS A 340 16.93 1.17 -27.08
C CYS A 340 17.86 0.11 -26.49
N SER A 341 18.84 0.52 -25.67
CA SER A 341 19.76 -0.41 -25.00
C SER A 341 19.05 -1.32 -24.00
N MET A 342 18.00 -0.86 -23.34
CA MET A 342 17.30 -1.64 -22.32
C MET A 342 16.31 -2.66 -22.91
N CYS A 343 15.77 -2.38 -24.08
CA CYS A 343 14.67 -3.14 -24.69
C CYS A 343 15.03 -3.77 -26.05
N ASP A 344 16.30 -3.74 -26.43
CA ASP A 344 16.81 -4.25 -27.70
C ASP A 344 16.03 -3.73 -28.94
N LEU A 345 15.88 -2.40 -29.00
CA LEU A 345 15.11 -1.68 -30.05
C LEU A 345 15.97 -1.16 -31.19
#